data_AF-A0AAV1I9J4-F1
#
_entry.id   AF-A0AAV1I9J4-F1
#
_cell.length_a   1.000
_cell.length_b   1.000
_cell.length_c   1.000
_cell.angle_alpha   90.00
_cell.angle_beta   90.00
_cell.angle_gamma   90.00
#
_symmetry.space_group_name_H-M   'P 1'
#
loop_
_entity.id
_entity.type
_entity.pdbx_description
1 polymer ?
#
loop_
_entity_poly.entity_id
_entity_poly.type
_entity_poly.pdbx_seq_one_letter_code
_entity_poly.pdbx_strand_id
1 'polypeptide(L)'
;MDSLSLQFQREYFSAVQELRTHVNGRASDGSQGLLEEVHIIIGKLKMEARTLPAEMSRRRLTEVRGYEAEVRQLEALLQQKLSRDSRAQLLGQQAAVVGQDGASHRDRLLSSTQKLQSSSERIKQSRQVVADMEAQGATILQSLHGQRETIQRSQQKLHEADENITASQRILRRMGRWLPF
;
A
#
# COMPACT_ATOMS: atom_id res chain seq x y z
N MET A 1 -7.79 11.38 28.83
CA MET A 1 -7.03 11.13 27.58
C MET A 1 -7.61 9.85 26.94
N ASP A 2 -8.94 9.76 26.83
CA ASP A 2 -9.62 8.45 26.68
C ASP A 2 -10.67 8.43 25.57
N SER A 3 -11.02 9.58 24.98
CA SER A 3 -12.06 9.69 23.94
C SER A 3 -11.62 9.11 22.60
N LEU A 4 -10.35 9.32 22.21
CA LEU A 4 -9.81 8.80 20.96
C LEU A 4 -9.72 7.27 20.97
N SER A 5 -9.29 6.69 22.11
CA SER A 5 -9.23 5.24 22.33
C SER A 5 -10.61 4.58 22.23
N LEU A 6 -11.61 5.18 22.87
CA LEU A 6 -12.99 4.66 22.87
C LEU A 6 -13.63 4.74 21.47
N GLN A 7 -13.29 5.76 20.70
CA GLN A 7 -13.71 5.86 19.30
C GLN A 7 -13.11 4.74 18.45
N PHE A 8 -11.81 4.49 18.56
CA PHE A 8 -11.17 3.41 17.80
C PHE A 8 -11.66 2.01 18.17
N GLN A 9 -11.91 1.76 19.46
CA GLN A 9 -12.47 0.48 19.90
C GLN A 9 -13.90 0.27 19.40
N ARG A 10 -14.68 1.35 19.32
CA ARG A 10 -16.03 1.34 18.74
C ARG A 10 -16.01 1.11 17.23
N GLU A 11 -15.07 1.73 16.52
CA GLU A 11 -14.84 1.50 15.09
C GLU A 11 -14.42 0.06 14.81
N TYR A 12 -13.46 -0.49 15.57
CA TYR A 12 -13.05 -1.88 15.46
C TYR A 12 -14.23 -2.84 15.69
N PHE A 13 -15.02 -2.62 16.76
CA PHE A 13 -16.18 -3.47 17.05
C PHE A 13 -17.24 -3.38 15.94
N SER A 14 -17.49 -2.18 15.39
CA SER A 14 -18.40 -1.99 14.26
C SER A 14 -17.93 -2.76 13.02
N ALA A 15 -16.66 -2.60 12.65
CA ALA A 15 -16.08 -3.22 11.47
C ALA A 15 -16.06 -4.76 11.58
N VAL A 16 -15.75 -5.31 12.75
CA VAL A 16 -15.79 -6.77 12.99
C VAL A 16 -17.22 -7.30 12.98
N GLN A 17 -18.20 -6.57 13.51
CA GLN A 17 -19.61 -6.99 13.44
C GLN A 17 -20.12 -6.98 12.00
N GLU A 18 -19.78 -5.96 11.21
CA GLU A 18 -20.08 -5.91 9.78
C GLU A 18 -19.41 -7.04 9.01
N LEU A 19 -18.13 -7.33 9.30
CA LEU A 19 -17.46 -8.47 8.71
C LEU A 19 -18.15 -9.78 9.10
N ARG A 20 -18.62 -9.91 10.34
CA ARG A 20 -19.35 -11.11 10.81
C ARG A 20 -20.70 -11.28 10.12
N THR A 21 -21.46 -10.21 9.91
CA THR A 21 -22.74 -10.27 9.19
C THR A 21 -22.51 -10.59 7.70
N HIS A 22 -21.51 -10.00 7.07
CA HIS A 22 -21.14 -10.29 5.68
C HIS A 22 -20.58 -11.70 5.49
N VAL A 23 -19.76 -12.20 6.43
CA VAL A 23 -19.31 -13.60 6.43
C VAL A 23 -20.49 -14.55 6.63
N ASN A 24 -21.52 -14.16 7.40
CA ASN A 24 -22.71 -15.01 7.57
C ASN A 24 -23.64 -14.98 6.35
N GLY A 25 -23.62 -13.91 5.55
CA GLY A 25 -24.30 -13.76 4.27
C GLY A 25 -23.60 -14.49 3.09
N ARG A 26 -23.90 -14.07 1.86
CA ARG A 26 -23.22 -14.56 0.65
C ARG A 26 -21.80 -14.01 0.60
N ALA A 27 -20.81 -14.89 0.50
CA ALA A 27 -19.41 -14.51 0.37
C ALA A 27 -19.22 -13.79 -0.98
N SER A 28 -19.03 -12.47 -0.92
CA SER A 28 -18.86 -11.60 -2.09
C SER A 28 -17.50 -10.90 -2.02
N ASP A 29 -17.06 -10.34 -3.14
CA ASP A 29 -15.79 -9.60 -3.26
C ASP A 29 -15.65 -8.50 -2.18
N GLY A 30 -16.77 -7.91 -1.75
CA GLY A 30 -16.81 -6.91 -0.67
C GLY A 30 -16.38 -7.41 0.72
N SER A 31 -16.43 -8.73 0.96
CA SER A 31 -15.96 -9.34 2.21
C SER A 31 -14.43 -9.35 2.34
N GLN A 32 -13.71 -9.32 1.21
CA GLN A 32 -12.25 -9.17 1.20
C GLN A 32 -11.85 -7.72 1.48
N GLY A 33 -12.58 -6.74 0.93
CA GLY A 33 -12.32 -5.31 1.20
C GLY A 33 -12.48 -4.93 2.68
N LEU A 34 -13.55 -5.42 3.33
CA LEU A 34 -13.78 -5.20 4.77
C LEU A 34 -12.70 -5.85 5.65
N LEU A 35 -12.16 -6.99 5.22
CA LEU A 35 -11.08 -7.69 5.92
C LEU A 35 -9.77 -6.90 5.86
N GLU A 36 -9.48 -6.25 4.74
CA GLU A 36 -8.34 -5.35 4.60
C GLU A 36 -8.51 -4.08 5.46
N GLU A 37 -9.72 -3.52 5.53
CA GLU A 37 -10.04 -2.40 6.42
C GLU A 37 -9.83 -2.77 7.90
N VAL A 38 -10.29 -3.95 8.33
CA VAL A 38 -10.05 -4.46 9.69
C VAL A 38 -8.55 -4.65 9.96
N HIS A 39 -7.76 -5.12 8.98
CA HIS A 39 -6.30 -5.22 9.12
C HIS A 39 -5.63 -3.86 9.29
N ILE A 40 -6.07 -2.85 8.54
CA ILE A 40 -5.58 -1.47 8.67
C ILE A 40 -5.87 -0.93 10.08
N ILE A 41 -7.07 -1.18 10.61
CA ILE A 41 -7.46 -0.76 11.97
C ILE A 41 -6.58 -1.45 13.03
N ILE A 42 -6.34 -2.76 12.91
CA ILE A 42 -5.43 -3.50 13.80
C ILE A 42 -4.00 -2.94 13.73
N GLY A 43 -3.52 -2.61 12.53
CA GLY A 43 -2.21 -1.98 12.32
C GLY A 43 -2.10 -0.64 13.07
N LYS A 44 -3.12 0.21 12.96
CA LYS A 44 -3.20 1.49 13.69
C LYS A 44 -3.21 1.27 15.21
N LEU A 45 -4.03 0.34 15.72
CA LEU A 45 -4.10 -0.01 17.14
C LEU A 45 -2.75 -0.49 17.70
N LYS A 46 -2.01 -1.27 16.92
CA LYS A 46 -0.68 -1.77 17.30
C LYS A 46 0.38 -0.68 17.35
N MET A 47 0.32 0.31 16.45
CA MET A 47 1.21 1.48 16.51
C MET A 47 0.88 2.35 17.72
N GLU A 48 -0.40 2.60 17.98
CA GLU A 48 -0.85 3.39 19.13
C GLU A 48 -0.54 2.71 20.48
N ALA A 49 -0.67 1.38 20.53
CA ALA A 49 -0.28 0.58 21.70
C ALA A 49 1.21 0.72 22.04
N ARG A 50 2.08 0.99 21.05
CA ARG A 50 3.53 1.18 21.25
C ARG A 50 3.90 2.60 21.65
N THR A 51 3.06 3.59 21.37
CA THR A 51 3.29 4.99 21.76
C THR A 51 2.88 5.28 23.21
N LEU A 52 2.24 4.33 23.90
CA LEU A 52 1.79 4.47 25.28
C LEU A 52 2.86 4.09 26.32
N PRO A 53 2.75 4.58 27.58
CA PRO A 53 3.60 4.16 28.70
C PRO A 53 3.56 2.64 28.93
N ALA A 54 4.68 2.07 29.40
CA ALA A 54 4.96 0.62 29.40
C ALA A 54 3.87 -0.26 30.04
N GLU A 55 3.18 0.22 31.07
CA GLU A 55 2.17 -0.55 31.80
C GLU A 55 0.84 -0.64 31.03
N MET A 56 0.42 0.46 30.40
CA MET A 56 -0.77 0.54 29.54
C MET A 56 -0.51 -0.14 28.19
N SER A 57 0.72 -0.03 27.66
CA SER A 57 1.16 -0.70 26.44
C SER A 57 1.04 -2.23 26.54
N ARG A 58 1.40 -2.83 27.68
CA ARG A 58 1.32 -4.29 27.90
C ARG A 58 -0.12 -4.82 27.87
N ARG A 59 -1.06 -4.12 28.51
CA ARG A 59 -2.49 -4.49 28.48
C ARG A 59 -3.06 -4.38 27.07
N ARG A 60 -2.83 -3.25 26.40
CA ARG A 60 -3.30 -3.02 25.03
C ARG A 60 -2.71 -3.98 24.00
N LEU A 61 -1.42 -4.30 24.09
CA LEU A 61 -0.79 -5.30 23.21
C LEU A 61 -1.38 -6.70 23.39
N THR A 62 -1.88 -7.02 24.58
CA THR A 62 -2.57 -8.29 24.84
C THR A 62 -3.95 -8.31 24.18
N GLU A 63 -4.69 -7.19 24.25
CA GLU A 63 -5.98 -7.03 23.57
C GLU A 63 -5.83 -7.08 22.04
N VAL A 64 -4.83 -6.39 21.48
CA VAL A 64 -4.52 -6.42 20.03
C VAL A 64 -4.21 -7.85 19.56
N ARG A 65 -3.53 -8.67 20.36
CA ARG A 65 -3.30 -10.08 20.03
C ARG A 65 -4.59 -10.91 20.04
N GLY A 66 -5.53 -10.59 20.93
CA GLY A 66 -6.86 -11.20 20.93
C GLY A 66 -7.64 -10.87 19.65
N TYR A 67 -7.60 -9.60 19.24
CA TYR A 67 -8.20 -9.12 18.01
C TYR A 67 -7.56 -9.73 16.75
N GLU A 68 -6.22 -9.83 16.69
CA GLU A 68 -5.52 -10.54 15.62
C GLU A 68 -5.96 -12.02 15.52
N ALA A 69 -6.21 -12.69 16.65
CA ALA A 69 -6.67 -14.09 16.66
C ALA A 69 -8.12 -14.23 16.17
N GLU A 70 -9.01 -13.31 16.54
CA GLU A 70 -10.41 -13.30 16.09
C GLU A 70 -10.53 -13.06 14.58
N VAL A 71 -9.74 -12.11 14.05
CA VAL A 71 -9.70 -11.83 12.60
C VAL A 71 -9.19 -13.03 11.82
N ARG A 72 -8.15 -13.73 12.30
CA ARG A 72 -7.68 -14.97 11.66
C ARG A 72 -8.73 -16.08 11.62
N GLN A 73 -9.58 -16.18 12.64
CA GLN A 73 -10.68 -17.14 12.63
C GLN A 73 -11.74 -16.76 11.59
N LEU A 74 -12.07 -15.47 11.49
CA LEU A 74 -13.02 -14.95 10.49
C LEU A 74 -12.50 -15.12 9.06
N GLU A 75 -11.20 -14.91 8.84
CA GLU A 75 -10.51 -15.20 7.57
C GLU A 75 -10.67 -16.68 7.16
N ALA A 76 -10.38 -17.60 8.08
CA ALA A 76 -10.47 -19.03 7.80
C ALA A 76 -11.91 -19.46 7.43
N LEU A 77 -12.91 -18.90 8.12
CA LEU A 77 -14.32 -19.15 7.83
C LEU A 77 -14.73 -18.58 6.46
N LEU A 78 -14.25 -17.38 6.12
CA LEU A 78 -14.51 -16.73 4.83
C LEU A 78 -13.88 -17.55 3.69
N GLN A 79 -12.62 -17.97 3.82
CA GLN A 79 -11.95 -18.83 2.82
C GLN A 79 -12.66 -20.18 2.63
N GLN A 80 -13.13 -20.78 3.72
CA GLN A 80 -13.91 -22.02 3.64
C GLN A 80 -15.23 -21.82 2.88
N LYS A 81 -15.93 -20.70 3.12
CA LYS A 81 -17.17 -20.37 2.41
C LYS A 81 -16.92 -20.05 0.93
N LEU A 82 -15.91 -19.25 0.60
CA LEU A 82 -15.52 -18.99 -0.80
C LEU A 82 -15.19 -20.28 -1.56
N SER A 83 -14.50 -21.22 -0.91
CA SER A 83 -14.16 -22.52 -1.49
C SER A 83 -15.39 -23.40 -1.73
N ARG A 84 -16.40 -23.32 -0.84
CA ARG A 84 -17.68 -24.02 -1.00
C ARG A 84 -18.53 -23.39 -2.10
N ASP A 85 -18.62 -22.07 -2.16
CA ASP A 85 -19.35 -21.36 -3.21
C ASP A 85 -18.73 -21.60 -4.59
N SER A 86 -17.39 -21.58 -4.70
CA SER A 86 -16.70 -21.90 -5.94
C SER A 86 -16.98 -23.35 -6.38
N ARG A 87 -16.98 -24.31 -5.46
CA ARG A 87 -17.32 -25.71 -5.74
C ARG A 87 -18.80 -25.88 -6.14
N ALA A 88 -19.72 -25.16 -5.50
CA ALA A 88 -21.14 -25.18 -5.84
C ALA A 88 -21.40 -24.55 -7.21
N GLN A 89 -20.71 -23.47 -7.56
CA GLN A 89 -20.78 -22.86 -8.89
C GLN A 89 -20.24 -23.81 -9.97
N LEU A 90 -19.14 -24.52 -9.72
CA LEU A 90 -18.57 -25.50 -10.67
C LEU A 90 -19.51 -26.70 -10.88
N LEU A 91 -20.10 -27.23 -9.80
CA LEU A 91 -21.06 -28.33 -9.88
C LEU A 91 -22.38 -27.89 -10.55
N GLY A 92 -22.86 -26.68 -10.27
CA GLY A 92 -24.00 -26.08 -10.96
C GLY A 92 -23.74 -25.85 -12.45
N GLN A 93 -22.52 -25.47 -12.81
CA GLN A 93 -22.09 -25.37 -14.21
C GLN A 93 -22.08 -26.72 -14.92
N GLN A 94 -21.69 -27.78 -14.22
CA GLN A 94 -21.64 -29.14 -14.78
C GLN A 94 -23.04 -29.74 -14.97
N ALA A 95 -24.00 -29.46 -14.07
CA ALA A 95 -25.40 -29.85 -14.23
C ALA A 95 -26.12 -29.07 -15.35
N ALA A 96 -25.80 -27.78 -15.53
CA ALA A 96 -26.37 -26.96 -16.61
C ALA A 96 -25.89 -27.36 -18.02
N VAL A 97 -24.74 -28.05 -18.13
CA VAL A 97 -24.21 -28.57 -19.40
C VAL A 97 -25.02 -29.77 -19.93
N VAL A 98 -25.76 -30.49 -19.08
CA VAL A 98 -26.48 -31.70 -19.49
C VAL A 98 -27.93 -31.41 -19.93
N GLY A 99 -28.44 -30.18 -19.75
CA GLY A 99 -29.88 -29.91 -19.89
C GLY A 99 -30.35 -28.84 -20.89
N GLN A 100 -29.51 -27.93 -21.41
CA GLN A 100 -29.98 -26.83 -22.27
C GLN A 100 -28.92 -26.32 -23.26
N ASP A 101 -28.93 -26.84 -24.49
CA ASP A 101 -27.91 -26.56 -25.51
C ASP A 101 -28.07 -25.23 -26.27
N GLY A 102 -29.18 -24.49 -26.12
CA GLY A 102 -29.41 -23.22 -26.85
C GLY A 102 -29.10 -21.96 -26.05
N ALA A 103 -29.75 -21.78 -24.90
CA ALA A 103 -29.66 -20.57 -24.08
C ALA A 103 -28.28 -20.42 -23.40
N SER A 104 -27.70 -21.54 -22.94
CA SER A 104 -26.41 -21.59 -22.26
C SER A 104 -25.23 -21.13 -23.17
N HIS A 105 -25.31 -21.39 -24.47
CA HIS A 105 -24.28 -20.93 -25.42
C HIS A 105 -24.33 -19.42 -25.66
N ARG A 106 -25.52 -18.84 -25.77
CA ARG A 106 -25.67 -17.39 -25.93
C ARG A 106 -25.18 -16.64 -24.68
N ASP A 107 -25.50 -17.13 -23.49
CA ASP A 107 -25.04 -16.53 -22.24
C ASP A 107 -23.51 -16.62 -22.09
N ARG A 108 -22.89 -17.72 -22.52
CA ARG A 108 -21.42 -17.85 -22.57
C ARG A 108 -20.79 -16.86 -23.54
N LEU A 109 -21.35 -16.70 -24.74
CA LEU A 109 -20.84 -15.74 -25.73
C LEU A 109 -20.98 -14.30 -25.24
N LEU A 110 -22.11 -13.95 -24.63
CA LEU A 110 -22.32 -12.63 -24.02
C LEU A 110 -21.32 -12.39 -22.88
N SER A 111 -21.14 -13.36 -21.98
CA SER A 111 -20.15 -13.27 -20.89
C SER A 111 -18.72 -13.13 -21.42
N SER A 112 -18.36 -13.90 -22.44
CA SER A 112 -17.04 -13.81 -23.10
C SER A 112 -16.83 -12.43 -23.72
N THR A 113 -17.86 -11.91 -24.42
CA THR A 113 -17.82 -10.58 -25.04
C THR A 113 -17.67 -9.47 -24.00
N GLN A 114 -18.41 -9.55 -22.89
CA GLN A 114 -18.31 -8.59 -21.78
C GLN A 114 -16.92 -8.62 -21.13
N LYS A 115 -16.34 -9.81 -20.96
CA LYS A 115 -14.96 -9.96 -20.45
C LYS A 115 -13.92 -9.39 -21.41
N LEU A 116 -14.08 -9.61 -22.72
CA LEU A 116 -13.21 -9.03 -23.74
C LEU A 116 -13.30 -7.51 -23.77
N GLN A 117 -14.51 -6.97 -23.69
CA GLN A 117 -14.73 -5.52 -23.62
C GLN A 117 -14.06 -4.93 -22.38
N SER A 118 -14.31 -5.50 -21.19
CA SER A 118 -13.69 -5.06 -19.95
C SER A 118 -12.16 -5.15 -20.00
N SER A 119 -11.62 -6.21 -20.62
CA SER A 119 -10.17 -6.36 -20.81
C SER A 119 -9.61 -5.29 -21.75
N SER A 120 -10.35 -4.96 -22.83
CA SER A 120 -9.98 -3.89 -23.75
C SER A 120 -9.95 -2.53 -23.07
N GLU A 121 -10.95 -2.22 -22.24
CA GLU A 121 -11.01 -1.00 -21.45
C GLU A 121 -9.87 -0.93 -20.42
N ARG A 122 -9.56 -2.05 -19.74
CA ARG A 122 -8.39 -2.14 -18.84
C ARG A 122 -7.08 -1.93 -19.58
N ILE A 123 -6.90 -2.49 -20.77
CA ILE A 123 -5.69 -2.27 -21.59
C ILE A 123 -5.58 -0.80 -22.00
N LYS A 124 -6.70 -0.16 -22.38
CA LYS A 124 -6.72 1.27 -22.72
C LYS A 124 -6.34 2.14 -21.53
N GLN A 125 -6.89 1.85 -20.34
CA GLN A 125 -6.53 2.53 -19.10
C GLN A 125 -5.05 2.31 -18.75
N SER A 126 -4.56 1.08 -18.85
CA SER A 126 -3.15 0.76 -18.60
C SER A 126 -2.21 1.53 -19.53
N ARG A 127 -2.53 1.65 -20.82
CA ARG A 127 -1.75 2.46 -21.76
C ARG A 127 -1.72 3.94 -21.38
N GLN A 128 -2.85 4.50 -20.93
CA GLN A 128 -2.90 5.88 -20.47
C GLN A 128 -1.99 6.09 -19.25
N VAL A 129 -2.07 5.19 -18.26
CA VAL A 129 -1.23 5.25 -17.06
C VAL A 129 0.26 5.13 -17.41
N VAL A 130 0.63 4.24 -18.33
CA VAL A 130 2.02 4.12 -18.79
C VAL A 130 2.50 5.39 -19.46
N ALA A 131 1.69 6.02 -20.33
CA ALA A 131 2.05 7.29 -20.97
C ALA A 131 2.24 8.41 -19.94
N ASP A 132 1.37 8.49 -18.93
CA ASP A 132 1.48 9.47 -17.84
C ASP A 132 2.74 9.21 -17.00
N MET A 133 3.08 7.94 -16.74
CA MET A 133 4.31 7.54 -16.06
C MET A 133 5.57 7.87 -16.87
N GLU A 134 5.56 7.68 -18.19
CA GLU A 134 6.67 8.07 -19.07
C GLU A 134 6.91 9.59 -19.04
N ALA A 135 5.84 10.39 -19.06
CA ALA A 135 5.93 11.85 -18.96
C ALA A 135 6.50 12.30 -17.59
N GLN A 136 6.05 11.68 -16.50
CA GLN A 136 6.63 11.93 -15.17
C GLN A 136 8.10 11.48 -15.10
N GLY A 137 8.43 10.32 -15.66
CA GLY A 137 9.80 9.81 -15.74
C GLY A 137 10.75 10.76 -16.48
N ALA A 138 10.31 11.33 -17.61
CA ALA A 138 11.08 12.34 -18.34
C ALA A 138 11.36 13.58 -17.48
N THR A 139 10.37 14.04 -16.71
CA THR A 139 10.52 15.18 -15.80
C THR A 139 11.52 14.87 -14.67
N ILE A 140 11.48 13.66 -14.11
CA ILE A 140 12.43 13.21 -13.08
C ILE A 140 13.85 13.18 -13.64
N LEU A 141 14.05 12.64 -14.84
CA LEU A 141 15.36 12.61 -15.50
C LEU A 141 15.91 14.02 -15.75
N GLN A 142 15.06 14.96 -16.16
CA GLN A 142 15.46 16.36 -16.33
C GLN A 142 15.86 17.01 -15.00
N SER A 143 15.12 16.75 -13.92
CA SER A 143 15.46 17.23 -12.57
C SER A 143 16.78 16.64 -12.08
N LEU A 144 16.98 15.32 -12.23
CA LEU A 144 18.23 14.65 -11.86
C LEU A 144 19.42 15.20 -12.65
N HIS A 145 19.23 15.50 -13.93
CA HIS A 145 20.24 16.16 -14.74
C HIS A 145 20.60 17.55 -14.19
N GLY A 146 19.60 18.38 -13.87
CA GLY A 146 19.83 19.69 -13.24
C GLY A 146 20.51 19.60 -11.86
N GLN A 147 20.16 18.60 -11.06
CA GLN A 147 20.82 18.33 -9.78
C GLN A 147 22.29 17.95 -9.97
N ARG A 148 22.59 17.08 -10.96
CA ARG A 148 23.96 16.72 -11.31
C ARG A 148 24.78 17.95 -11.70
N GLU A 149 24.25 18.83 -12.56
CA GLU A 149 24.96 20.07 -12.91
C GLU A 149 25.22 20.94 -11.69
N THR A 150 24.24 21.06 -10.80
CA THR A 150 24.37 21.84 -9.55
C THR A 150 25.48 21.28 -8.65
N ILE A 151 25.56 19.96 -8.53
CA ILE A 151 26.63 19.29 -7.78
C ILE A 151 27.98 19.56 -8.44
N GLN A 152 28.10 19.42 -9.77
CA GLN A 152 29.34 19.67 -10.48
C GLN A 152 29.82 21.12 -10.32
N ARG A 153 28.91 22.10 -10.42
CA ARG A 153 29.23 23.52 -10.17
C ARG A 153 29.65 23.75 -8.72
N SER A 154 29.03 23.06 -7.76
CA SER A 154 29.38 23.18 -6.35
C SER A 154 30.76 22.59 -6.07
N GLN A 155 31.10 21.45 -6.67
CA GLN A 155 32.43 20.85 -6.61
C GLN A 155 33.51 21.78 -7.20
N GLN A 156 33.24 22.38 -8.36
CA GLN A 156 34.15 23.36 -8.97
C GLN A 156 34.40 24.56 -8.05
N LYS A 157 33.33 25.14 -7.48
CA LYS A 157 33.44 26.25 -6.52
C LYS A 157 34.21 25.87 -5.25
N LEU A 158 34.03 24.65 -4.75
CA LEU A 158 34.78 24.16 -3.59
C LEU A 158 36.26 24.01 -3.92
N HIS A 159 36.60 23.53 -5.12
CA HIS A 159 37.98 23.44 -5.56
C HIS A 159 38.64 24.82 -5.68
N GLU A 160 37.96 25.79 -6.29
CA GLU A 160 38.44 27.19 -6.36
C GLU A 160 38.60 27.81 -4.97
N ALA A 161 37.68 27.52 -4.03
CA ALA A 161 37.80 27.97 -2.66
C ALA A 161 39.03 27.36 -1.95
N ASP A 162 39.31 26.07 -2.17
CA ASP A 162 40.47 25.37 -1.61
C ASP A 162 41.81 25.93 -2.13
N GLU A 163 41.87 26.25 -3.43
CA GLU A 163 43.03 26.93 -4.03
C GLU A 163 43.26 28.31 -3.41
N ASN A 164 42.18 29.10 -3.23
CA ASN A 164 42.23 30.42 -2.60
C ASN A 164 42.66 30.33 -1.12
N ILE A 165 42.20 29.32 -0.38
CA ILE A 165 42.62 29.05 0.99
C ILE A 165 44.11 28.71 1.02
N THR A 166 44.58 27.84 0.11
CA THR A 166 45.99 27.47 0.01
C THR A 166 46.89 28.67 -0.31
N ALA A 167 46.45 29.55 -1.23
CA ALA A 167 47.13 30.80 -1.54
C ALA A 167 47.19 31.73 -0.31
N SER A 168 46.06 31.88 0.40
CA SER A 168 45.96 32.69 1.61
C SER A 168 46.90 32.17 2.71
N GLN A 169 46.93 30.85 2.94
CA GLN A 169 47.85 30.21 3.89
C GLN A 169 49.31 30.46 3.51
N ARG A 170 49.67 30.42 2.22
CA ARG A 170 51.03 30.73 1.74
C ARG A 170 51.43 32.18 2.03
N ILE A 171 50.51 33.12 1.82
CA ILE A 171 50.72 34.54 2.14
C ILE A 171 50.89 34.72 3.65
N LEU A 172 50.01 34.13 4.47
CA LEU A 172 50.11 34.19 5.93
C LEU A 172 51.43 33.63 6.44
N ARG A 173 51.88 32.48 5.92
CA ARG A 173 53.20 31.89 6.24
C ARG A 173 54.36 32.82 5.84
N ARG A 174 54.22 33.58 4.75
CA ARG A 174 55.22 34.59 4.34
C ARG A 174 55.21 35.79 5.28
N MET A 175 54.05 36.31 5.64
CA MET A 175 53.91 37.42 6.59
C MET A 175 54.43 37.05 7.98
N GLY A 176 54.11 35.85 8.48
CA GLY A 176 54.60 35.35 9.77
C GLY A 176 56.13 35.21 9.84
N ARG A 177 56.79 35.03 8.69
CA ARG A 177 58.27 35.04 8.62
C ARG A 177 58.88 36.44 8.65
N TRP A 178 58.07 37.47 8.35
CA TRP A 178 58.52 38.87 8.27
C TRP A 178 58.31 39.62 9.59
N LEU A 179 57.54 39.06 10.53
CA LEU A 179 57.44 39.54 11.90
C LEU A 179 58.66 39.04 12.68
N PRO A 180 59.58 39.92 13.11
CA PRO A 180 60.61 39.55 14.06
C PRO A 180 59.94 39.28 15.42
N PHE A 181 60.25 38.14 16.02
CA PHE A 181 60.00 37.91 17.45
C PHE A 181 61.00 38.70 18.28
#